data_AF-A0A6M7WQT6-F1
#
_entry.id   AF-A0A6M7WQT6-F1
#
_cell.length_a   1.000
_cell.length_b   1.000
_cell.length_c   1.000
_cell.angle_alpha   90.00
_cell.angle_beta   90.00
_cell.angle_gamma   90.00
#
_symmetry.space_group_name_H-M   'P 1'
#
loop_
_entity.id
_entity.type
_entity.pdbx_description
1 polymer ?
#
loop_
_entity_poly.entity_id
_entity_poly.type
_entity_poly.pdbx_seq_one_letter_code
_entity_poly.pdbx_strand_id
1 'polypeptide(L)'
;MNARPRIEVHTGDITKLAVDAVVNAANTSLLGGGGVDGAIHRAAGRELEFECRMLNGCKVGDAKITKGYKLPARHIIHTVGPVWQGGGKGEAELLASCYRRSLELAAANDCRSVAFPAISTGVYRYPKDAATEIAVGTVNKFVEEKAMPETVIFCCFDEQMAELYRRAIAARRKG
;
A
#
# COMPACT_ATOMS: atom_id res chain seq x y z
N MET A 1 5.74 26.17 -9.82
CA MET A 1 6.70 25.08 -9.55
C MET A 1 5.92 24.00 -8.81
N ASN A 2 5.74 22.81 -9.38
CA ASN A 2 5.08 21.73 -8.65
C ASN A 2 6.07 21.19 -7.61
N ALA A 3 5.72 21.27 -6.34
CA ALA A 3 6.53 20.73 -5.26
C ALA A 3 6.64 19.20 -5.42
N ARG A 4 7.81 18.63 -5.13
CA ARG A 4 7.98 17.17 -5.11
C ARG A 4 6.99 16.55 -4.11
N PRO A 5 6.40 15.38 -4.43
CA PRO A 5 5.56 14.68 -3.46
C PRO A 5 6.28 14.39 -2.15
N ARG A 6 5.55 14.48 -1.04
CA ARG A 6 6.07 14.20 0.31
C ARG A 6 5.96 12.71 0.60
N ILE A 7 7.06 12.10 1.00
CA ILE A 7 7.09 10.73 1.54
C ILE A 7 7.22 10.82 3.05
N GLU A 8 6.24 10.24 3.76
CA GLU A 8 6.09 10.31 5.21
C GLU A 8 6.00 8.92 5.83
N VAL A 9 6.32 8.80 7.12
CA VAL A 9 6.17 7.57 7.90
C VAL A 9 5.25 7.86 9.07
N HIS A 10 4.23 7.02 9.24
CA HIS A 10 3.29 7.09 10.35
C HIS A 10 3.24 5.74 11.06
N THR A 11 3.24 5.75 12.39
CA THR A 11 3.04 4.54 13.19
C THR A 11 1.60 4.53 13.72
N GLY A 12 0.78 3.56 13.31
CA GLY A 12 -0.61 3.50 13.73
C GLY A 12 -1.51 2.58 12.90
N ASP A 13 -2.82 2.69 13.17
CA ASP A 13 -3.88 1.98 12.47
C ASP A 13 -4.27 2.72 11.17
N ILE A 14 -3.96 2.12 10.03
CA ILE A 14 -4.24 2.68 8.70
C ILE A 14 -5.73 2.99 8.49
N THR A 15 -6.64 2.28 9.18
CA THR A 15 -8.09 2.49 9.06
C THR A 15 -8.56 3.83 9.64
N LYS A 16 -7.69 4.53 10.39
CA LYS A 16 -7.98 5.82 11.01
C LYS A 16 -7.48 7.01 10.22
N LEU A 17 -6.72 6.79 9.15
CA LEU A 17 -6.12 7.88 8.36
C LEU A 17 -7.16 8.53 7.44
N ALA A 18 -7.31 9.85 7.59
CA ALA A 18 -8.10 10.69 6.70
C ALA A 18 -7.24 11.12 5.50
N VAL A 19 -7.19 10.25 4.48
CA VAL A 19 -6.45 10.44 3.22
C VAL A 19 -7.36 10.13 2.04
N ASP A 20 -6.96 10.42 0.81
CA ASP A 20 -7.80 10.10 -0.35
C ASP A 20 -7.89 8.58 -0.57
N ALA A 21 -6.78 7.86 -0.44
CA ALA A 21 -6.78 6.41 -0.56
C ALA A 21 -5.93 5.72 0.52
N VAL A 22 -6.46 4.65 1.09
CA VAL A 22 -5.66 3.67 1.84
C VAL A 22 -5.44 2.43 0.98
N VAL A 23 -4.25 1.84 1.08
CA VAL A 23 -3.94 0.59 0.38
C VAL A 23 -4.22 -0.59 1.30
N ASN A 24 -4.92 -1.59 0.79
CA ASN A 24 -5.18 -2.85 1.46
C ASN A 24 -4.21 -3.92 0.93
N ALA A 25 -3.45 -4.55 1.83
CA ALA A 25 -2.67 -5.75 1.52
C ALA A 25 -3.59 -6.97 1.54
N ALA A 26 -4.29 -7.18 0.42
CA ALA A 26 -5.34 -8.18 0.26
C ALA A 26 -4.79 -9.55 -0.21
N ASN A 27 -5.68 -10.53 -0.25
CA ASN A 27 -5.47 -11.80 -0.93
C ASN A 27 -6.20 -11.84 -2.29
N THR A 28 -5.95 -12.87 -3.11
CA THR A 28 -6.46 -12.97 -4.48
C THR A 28 -8.00 -12.95 -4.60
N SER A 29 -8.74 -13.30 -3.54
CA SER A 29 -10.21 -13.25 -3.56
C SER A 29 -10.77 -11.83 -3.40
N LEU A 30 -10.02 -10.91 -2.77
CA LEU A 30 -10.48 -9.60 -2.29
C LEU A 30 -11.61 -9.64 -1.25
N LEU A 31 -11.96 -10.80 -0.71
CA LEU A 31 -13.09 -10.97 0.22
C LEU A 31 -12.68 -10.88 1.70
N GLY A 32 -11.62 -10.12 1.98
CA GLY A 32 -11.08 -9.94 3.32
C GLY A 32 -10.23 -11.12 3.82
N GLY A 33 -9.79 -11.00 5.07
CA GLY A 33 -8.91 -11.97 5.71
C GLY A 33 -8.50 -11.54 7.12
N GLY A 34 -7.29 -11.92 7.53
CA GLY A 34 -6.67 -11.47 8.78
C GLY A 34 -5.88 -10.17 8.63
N GLY A 35 -5.17 -9.75 9.69
CA GLY A 35 -4.26 -8.62 9.65
C GLY A 35 -4.92 -7.30 9.23
N VAL A 36 -4.21 -6.53 8.40
CA VAL A 36 -4.68 -5.22 7.90
C VAL A 36 -5.91 -5.35 7.00
N ASP A 37 -6.01 -6.43 6.21
CA ASP A 37 -7.15 -6.71 5.33
C ASP A 37 -8.45 -6.87 6.14
N GLY A 38 -8.40 -7.71 7.17
CA GLY A 38 -9.51 -7.86 8.11
C GLY A 38 -9.85 -6.57 8.85
N ALA A 39 -8.85 -5.76 9.23
CA ALA A 39 -9.08 -4.48 9.89
C ALA A 39 -9.81 -3.49 8.95
N ILE A 40 -9.37 -3.38 7.70
CA ILE A 40 -10.00 -2.54 6.68
C ILE A 40 -11.44 -2.98 6.41
N HIS A 41 -11.69 -4.28 6.21
CA HIS A 41 -13.06 -4.79 5.99
C HIS A 41 -13.99 -4.52 7.17
N ARG A 42 -13.53 -4.73 8.41
CA ARG A 42 -14.34 -4.43 9.61
C ARG A 42 -14.65 -2.94 9.73
N ALA A 43 -13.68 -2.08 9.44
CA ALA A 43 -13.82 -0.63 9.59
C ALA A 43 -14.64 0.01 8.45
N ALA A 44 -14.52 -0.49 7.22
CA ALA A 44 -15.27 0.01 6.05
C ALA A 44 -16.74 -0.41 6.05
N GLY A 45 -17.08 -1.56 6.65
CA GLY A 45 -18.45 -2.09 6.68
C GLY A 45 -18.72 -3.17 5.61
N ARG A 46 -19.91 -3.78 5.68
CA ARG A 46 -20.32 -4.90 4.79
C ARG A 46 -20.42 -4.49 3.32
N GLU A 47 -20.64 -3.20 3.08
CA GLU A 47 -20.75 -2.61 1.76
C GLU A 47 -19.48 -2.82 0.92
N LEU A 48 -18.30 -2.80 1.57
CA LEU A 48 -17.03 -3.11 0.92
C LEU A 48 -17.00 -4.53 0.35
N GLU A 49 -17.50 -5.51 1.12
CA GLU A 49 -17.50 -6.91 0.68
C GLU A 49 -18.37 -7.10 -0.58
N PHE A 50 -19.51 -6.41 -0.67
CA PHE A 50 -20.37 -6.48 -1.85
C PHE A 50 -19.68 -5.91 -3.09
N GLU A 51 -18.98 -4.77 -2.99
CA GLU A 51 -18.22 -4.24 -4.12
C GLU A 51 -17.05 -5.14 -4.49
N CYS A 52 -16.31 -5.68 -3.51
CA CYS A 52 -15.21 -6.62 -3.77
C CYS A 52 -15.66 -7.87 -4.54
N ARG A 53 -16.87 -8.39 -4.28
CA ARG A 53 -17.44 -9.52 -5.05
C ARG A 53 -17.62 -9.19 -6.54
N MET A 54 -17.94 -7.94 -6.86
CA MET A 54 -18.09 -7.48 -8.25
C MET A 54 -16.75 -7.32 -8.98
N LEU A 55 -15.64 -7.27 -8.25
CA LEU A 55 -14.31 -7.13 -8.83
C LEU A 55 -13.73 -8.43 -9.39
N ASN A 56 -14.29 -9.61 -9.08
CA ASN A 56 -13.78 -10.91 -9.53
C ASN A 56 -12.29 -11.16 -9.15
N GLY A 57 -11.93 -10.87 -7.91
CA GLY A 57 -10.58 -11.10 -7.36
C GLY A 57 -9.49 -10.16 -7.92
N CYS A 58 -8.23 -10.43 -7.59
CA CYS A 58 -7.08 -9.68 -8.08
C CYS A 58 -5.84 -10.56 -8.24
N LYS A 59 -5.04 -10.32 -9.28
CA LYS A 59 -3.79 -11.04 -9.51
C LYS A 59 -2.71 -10.53 -8.56
N VAL A 60 -1.75 -11.41 -8.22
CA VAL A 60 -0.54 -11.03 -7.48
C VAL A 60 0.22 -9.97 -8.28
N GLY A 61 0.66 -8.91 -7.60
CA GLY A 61 1.34 -7.78 -8.23
C GLY A 61 0.43 -6.75 -8.90
N ASP A 62 -0.89 -6.96 -8.87
CA ASP A 62 -1.87 -6.01 -9.42
C ASP A 62 -2.76 -5.42 -8.32
N ALA A 63 -3.51 -4.38 -8.69
CA ALA A 63 -4.38 -3.64 -7.77
C ALA A 63 -5.75 -3.31 -8.37
N LYS A 64 -6.75 -3.13 -7.51
CA LYS A 64 -8.11 -2.67 -7.84
C LYS A 64 -8.59 -1.65 -6.81
N ILE A 65 -9.50 -0.76 -7.21
CA ILE A 65 -9.99 0.32 -6.36
C ILE A 65 -11.48 0.15 -6.05
N THR A 66 -11.87 0.51 -4.83
CA THR A 66 -13.25 0.55 -4.33
C THR A 66 -13.50 1.87 -3.61
N LYS A 67 -14.74 2.10 -3.15
CA LYS A 67 -15.05 3.20 -2.22
C LYS A 67 -14.52 2.88 -0.81
N GLY A 68 -14.23 3.91 -0.03
CA GLY A 68 -13.80 3.77 1.36
C GLY A 68 -14.93 3.51 2.36
N TYR A 69 -16.19 3.70 1.96
CA TYR A 69 -17.38 3.47 2.78
C TYR A 69 -17.33 4.20 4.12
N LYS A 70 -17.26 3.46 5.24
CA LYS A 70 -17.21 4.02 6.60
C LYS A 70 -15.82 4.46 7.03
N LEU A 71 -14.79 4.22 6.20
CA LEU A 71 -13.46 4.74 6.48
C LEU A 71 -13.43 6.26 6.33
N PRO A 72 -12.53 6.96 7.07
CA PRO A 72 -12.22 8.36 6.79
C PRO A 72 -11.62 8.57 5.39
N ALA A 73 -11.01 7.53 4.81
CA ALA A 73 -10.48 7.57 3.47
C ALA A 73 -11.56 7.47 2.39
N ARG A 74 -11.39 8.18 1.27
CA ARG A 74 -12.37 8.20 0.17
C ARG A 74 -12.38 6.88 -0.62
N HIS A 75 -11.22 6.27 -0.78
CA HIS A 75 -11.01 5.06 -1.55
C HIS A 75 -10.20 4.02 -0.79
N ILE A 76 -10.39 2.75 -1.15
CA ILE A 76 -9.51 1.65 -0.78
C ILE A 76 -8.92 1.08 -2.06
N ILE A 77 -7.59 0.97 -2.11
CA ILE A 77 -6.88 0.32 -3.22
C ILE A 77 -6.40 -1.05 -2.72
N HIS A 78 -7.02 -2.11 -3.23
CA HIS A 78 -6.69 -3.48 -2.89
C HIS A 78 -5.59 -3.99 -3.80
N THR A 79 -4.45 -4.38 -3.24
CA THR A 79 -3.34 -4.97 -3.98
C THR A 79 -2.96 -6.32 -3.38
N VAL A 80 -2.54 -7.27 -4.22
CA VAL A 80 -2.19 -8.62 -3.77
C VAL A 80 -0.68 -8.80 -3.80
N GLY A 81 -0.07 -8.76 -2.62
CA GLY A 81 1.36 -8.97 -2.45
C GLY A 81 1.79 -10.42 -2.72
N PRO A 82 3.04 -10.67 -3.12
CA PRO A 82 3.56 -12.03 -3.26
C PRO A 82 3.77 -12.68 -1.90
N VAL A 83 3.58 -14.00 -1.85
CA VAL A 83 4.03 -14.85 -0.74
C VAL A 83 5.53 -15.08 -0.91
N TRP A 84 6.32 -14.88 0.14
CA TRP A 84 7.76 -15.11 0.10
C TRP A 84 8.08 -16.60 -0.04
N GLN A 85 8.83 -16.97 -1.09
CA GLN A 85 9.24 -18.35 -1.36
C GLN A 85 10.76 -18.46 -1.56
N GLY A 86 11.53 -17.55 -0.95
CA GLY A 86 12.99 -17.54 -1.02
C GLY A 86 13.58 -16.57 -2.05
N GLY A 87 12.76 -15.77 -2.74
CA GLY A 87 13.21 -14.66 -3.59
C GLY A 87 13.58 -15.03 -5.03
N GLY A 88 13.50 -16.32 -5.37
CA GLY A 88 13.84 -16.85 -6.69
C GLY A 88 12.66 -16.93 -7.67
N LYS A 89 11.47 -16.44 -7.32
CA LYS A 89 10.23 -16.56 -8.11
C LYS A 89 9.68 -15.23 -8.58
N GLY A 90 10.52 -14.19 -8.61
CA GLY A 90 10.13 -12.84 -9.05
C GLY A 90 9.34 -12.07 -7.99
N GLU A 91 9.40 -12.47 -6.72
CA GLU A 91 8.66 -11.81 -5.64
C GLU A 91 9.03 -10.33 -5.50
N ALA A 92 10.28 -9.97 -5.78
CA ALA A 92 10.71 -8.58 -5.72
C ALA A 92 9.98 -7.69 -6.75
N GLU A 93 9.86 -8.16 -7.99
CA GLU A 93 9.14 -7.44 -9.04
C GLU A 93 7.63 -7.40 -8.77
N LEU A 94 7.05 -8.50 -8.29
CA LEU A 94 5.64 -8.53 -7.90
C LEU A 94 5.33 -7.57 -6.75
N LEU A 95 6.22 -7.48 -5.75
CA LEU A 95 6.07 -6.53 -4.66
C LEU A 95 6.20 -5.08 -5.15
N ALA A 96 7.20 -4.78 -5.98
CA ALA A 96 7.33 -3.46 -6.62
C ALA A 96 6.08 -3.11 -7.43
N SER A 97 5.55 -4.07 -8.20
CA SER A 97 4.33 -3.88 -8.98
C SER A 97 3.12 -3.53 -8.10
N CYS A 98 2.99 -4.11 -6.90
CA CYS A 98 1.90 -3.74 -5.97
C CYS A 98 1.91 -2.23 -5.64
N TYR A 99 3.07 -1.69 -5.28
CA TYR A 99 3.20 -0.26 -4.98
C TYR A 99 2.94 0.60 -6.22
N ARG A 100 3.55 0.24 -7.36
CA ARG A 100 3.40 0.98 -8.62
C ARG A 100 1.94 1.00 -9.11
N ARG A 101 1.28 -0.15 -9.21
CA ARG A 101 -0.12 -0.25 -9.64
C ARG A 101 -1.07 0.48 -8.71
N SER A 102 -0.79 0.47 -7.40
CA SER A 102 -1.59 1.23 -6.43
C SER A 102 -1.43 2.74 -6.62
N LEU A 103 -0.21 3.23 -6.85
CA LEU A 103 0.04 4.65 -7.12
C LEU A 103 -0.58 5.09 -8.46
N GLU A 104 -0.51 4.25 -9.50
CA GLU A 104 -1.16 4.50 -10.79
C GLU A 104 -2.69 4.64 -10.65
N LEU A 105 -3.33 3.75 -9.87
CA LEU A 105 -4.76 3.86 -9.58
C LEU A 105 -5.10 5.11 -8.77
N ALA A 106 -4.29 5.44 -7.76
CA ALA A 106 -4.48 6.66 -6.99
C ALA A 106 -4.42 7.91 -7.88
N ALA A 107 -3.41 7.99 -8.74
CA ALA A 107 -3.27 9.10 -9.69
C ALA A 107 -4.44 9.16 -10.68
N ALA A 108 -4.90 8.02 -11.21
CA ALA A 108 -6.02 7.97 -12.15
C ALA A 108 -7.38 8.31 -11.52
N ASN A 109 -7.47 8.34 -10.18
CA ASN A 109 -8.67 8.69 -9.43
C ASN A 109 -8.48 9.99 -8.63
N ASP A 110 -7.54 10.86 -9.05
CA ASP A 110 -7.28 12.18 -8.45
C ASP A 110 -7.02 12.14 -6.93
N CYS A 111 -6.46 11.04 -6.42
CA CYS A 111 -6.08 10.91 -5.03
C CYS A 111 -4.77 11.66 -4.79
N ARG A 112 -4.80 12.73 -3.99
CA ARG A 112 -3.63 13.54 -3.63
C ARG A 112 -2.83 12.91 -2.50
N SER A 113 -3.47 12.10 -1.66
CA SER A 113 -2.83 11.43 -0.53
C SER A 113 -3.11 9.92 -0.53
N VAL A 114 -2.05 9.12 -0.35
CA VAL A 114 -2.14 7.65 -0.31
C VAL A 114 -1.38 7.11 0.89
N ALA A 115 -2.00 6.21 1.65
CA ALA A 115 -1.34 5.50 2.74
C ALA A 115 -1.14 4.01 2.41
N PHE A 116 0.07 3.50 2.59
CA PHE A 116 0.45 2.10 2.39
C PHE A 116 0.74 1.40 3.72
N PRO A 117 0.24 0.17 3.93
CA PRO A 117 0.76 -0.71 4.96
C PRO A 117 2.08 -1.35 4.48
N ALA A 118 2.76 -2.08 5.37
CA ALA A 118 3.89 -2.91 4.98
C ALA A 118 3.41 -4.18 4.24
N ILE A 119 3.25 -4.08 2.91
CA ILE A 119 2.73 -5.17 2.07
C ILE A 119 3.64 -6.41 2.17
N SER A 120 3.00 -7.58 2.29
CA SER A 120 3.63 -8.91 2.38
C SER A 120 4.50 -9.23 3.62
N THR A 121 4.75 -8.30 4.55
CA THR A 121 5.66 -8.56 5.69
C THR A 121 5.00 -9.28 6.87
N GLY A 122 3.66 -9.41 6.87
CA GLY A 122 2.89 -10.18 7.85
C GLY A 122 2.77 -11.66 7.48
N VAL A 123 1.55 -12.12 7.20
CA VAL A 123 1.25 -13.53 6.90
C VAL A 123 2.04 -14.07 5.70
N TYR A 124 2.41 -13.22 4.74
CA TYR A 124 3.17 -13.59 3.54
C TYR A 124 4.70 -13.61 3.75
N ARG A 125 5.17 -13.28 4.96
CA ARG A 125 6.54 -13.50 5.47
C ARG A 125 7.67 -12.93 4.61
N TYR A 126 7.40 -11.87 3.83
CA TYR A 126 8.47 -11.18 3.12
C TYR A 126 9.46 -10.57 4.13
N PRO A 127 10.78 -10.78 3.97
CA PRO A 127 11.78 -10.20 4.86
C PRO A 127 11.61 -8.68 4.95
N LYS A 128 11.49 -8.16 6.18
CA LYS A 128 11.12 -6.76 6.44
C LYS A 128 12.08 -5.77 5.77
N ASP A 129 13.39 -5.97 5.89
CA ASP A 129 14.40 -5.10 5.28
C ASP A 129 14.27 -5.06 3.75
N ALA A 130 14.23 -6.23 3.11
CA ALA A 130 14.09 -6.34 1.66
C ALA A 130 12.77 -5.74 1.14
N ALA A 131 11.66 -5.99 1.83
CA ALA A 131 10.36 -5.42 1.48
C ALA A 131 10.36 -3.89 1.59
N THR A 132 10.98 -3.35 2.64
CA THR A 132 11.09 -1.91 2.88
C THR A 132 11.91 -1.23 1.79
N GLU A 133 13.05 -1.80 1.41
CA GLU A 133 13.89 -1.27 0.34
C GLU A 133 13.15 -1.22 -1.00
N ILE A 134 12.37 -2.27 -1.33
CA ILE A 134 11.55 -2.32 -2.54
C ILE A 134 10.43 -1.26 -2.46
N ALA A 135 9.74 -1.17 -1.32
CA ALA A 135 8.63 -0.24 -1.13
C ALA A 135 9.08 1.22 -1.29
N VAL A 136 10.12 1.62 -0.55
CA VAL A 136 10.65 2.99 -0.61
C VAL A 136 11.28 3.28 -1.96
N GLY A 137 12.05 2.35 -2.54
CA GLY A 137 12.65 2.53 -3.85
C GLY A 137 11.60 2.74 -4.95
N THR A 138 10.54 1.93 -4.94
CA THR A 138 9.45 2.03 -5.94
C THR A 138 8.68 3.33 -5.79
N VAL A 139 8.28 3.69 -4.56
CA VAL A 139 7.56 4.95 -4.31
C VAL A 139 8.42 6.15 -4.68
N ASN A 140 9.69 6.18 -4.28
CA ASN A 140 10.60 7.29 -4.58
C ASN A 140 10.75 7.51 -6.09
N LYS A 141 11.00 6.43 -6.85
CA LYS A 141 11.08 6.50 -8.31
C LYS A 141 9.78 7.02 -8.93
N PHE A 142 8.64 6.52 -8.47
CA PHE A 142 7.34 6.95 -8.99
C PHE A 142 7.09 8.44 -8.79
N VAL A 143 7.36 8.97 -7.59
CA VAL A 143 7.12 10.39 -7.27
C VAL A 143 8.14 11.36 -7.87
N GLU A 144 9.32 10.86 -8.28
CA GLU A 144 10.27 11.64 -9.08
C GLU A 144 9.77 11.84 -10.52
N GLU A 145 9.07 10.83 -11.07
CA GLU A 145 8.56 10.84 -12.44
C GLU A 145 7.14 11.44 -12.56
N LYS A 146 6.36 11.44 -11.48
CA LYS A 146 4.94 11.81 -11.47
C LYS A 146 4.64 12.85 -10.39
N ALA A 147 3.79 13.83 -10.73
CA ALA A 147 3.37 14.89 -9.80
C ALA A 147 2.33 14.42 -8.76
N MET A 148 1.67 13.28 -8.99
CA MET A 148 0.57 12.77 -8.17
C MET A 148 0.83 11.29 -7.81
N PRO A 149 0.49 10.84 -6.58
CA PRO A 149 -0.07 11.62 -5.47
C PRO A 149 0.94 12.62 -4.88
N GLU A 150 0.45 13.68 -4.21
CA GLU A 150 1.27 14.71 -3.55
C GLU A 150 1.86 14.24 -2.21
N THR A 151 1.24 13.27 -1.56
CA THR A 151 1.70 12.71 -0.28
C THR A 151 1.53 11.19 -0.28
N VAL A 152 2.62 10.48 0.02
CA VAL A 152 2.62 9.04 0.23
C VAL A 152 3.05 8.76 1.67
N ILE A 153 2.21 8.06 2.42
CA ILE A 153 2.43 7.71 3.82
C ILE A 153 2.70 6.22 3.92
N PHE A 154 3.83 5.83 4.51
CA PHE A 154 4.03 4.45 4.96
C PHE A 154 3.47 4.32 6.38
N CYS A 155 2.28 3.74 6.49
CA CYS A 155 1.59 3.47 7.74
C CYS A 155 2.06 2.13 8.32
N CYS A 156 3.01 2.20 9.24
CA CYS A 156 3.58 1.06 9.94
C CYS A 156 2.73 0.73 11.17
N PHE A 157 2.46 -0.55 11.40
CA PHE A 157 1.69 -0.97 12.58
C PHE A 157 2.48 -0.79 13.89
N ASP A 158 3.80 -0.96 13.84
CA ASP A 158 4.71 -0.84 14.98
C ASP A 158 5.91 0.06 14.66
N GLU A 159 6.59 0.50 15.72
CA GLU A 159 7.70 1.42 15.63
C GLU A 159 8.97 0.78 15.03
N GLN A 160 9.11 -0.55 15.15
CA GLN A 160 10.25 -1.26 14.57
C GLN A 160 10.19 -1.20 13.04
N MET A 161 9.01 -1.43 12.45
CA MET A 161 8.79 -1.29 11.02
C MET A 161 8.93 0.18 10.58
N ALA A 162 8.41 1.13 11.37
CA ALA A 162 8.54 2.55 11.08
C ALA A 162 10.01 2.99 10.97
N GLU A 163 10.87 2.50 11.87
CA GLU A 163 12.29 2.79 11.86
C GLU A 163 13.00 2.25 10.60
N LEU A 164 12.62 1.06 10.10
CA LEU A 164 13.12 0.54 8.83
C LEU A 164 12.79 1.48 7.67
N TYR A 165 11.53 1.94 7.58
CA TYR A 165 11.12 2.89 6.54
C TYR A 165 11.85 4.22 6.65
N ARG A 166 12.02 4.77 7.86
CA ARG A 166 12.76 6.04 8.06
C ARG A 166 14.21 5.91 7.60
N ARG A 167 14.88 4.81 7.91
CA ARG A 167 16.26 4.54 7.46
C ARG A 167 16.35 4.44 5.95
N ALA A 168 15.46 3.66 5.31
CA ALA A 168 15.44 3.49 3.86
C ALA A 168 15.16 4.79 3.09
N ILE A 169 14.30 5.66 3.64
CA ILE A 169 14.03 7.00 3.10
C ILE A 169 15.26 7.90 3.27
N ALA A 170 15.85 7.94 4.47
CA ALA A 170 17.02 8.77 4.76
C ALA A 170 18.23 8.41 3.88
N ALA A 171 18.43 7.13 3.57
CA ALA A 171 19.49 6.64 2.69
C ALA A 171 19.37 7.21 1.26
N ARG A 172 18.15 7.43 0.77
CA ARG A 172 17.88 7.92 -0.60
C ARG A 172 17.91 9.44 -0.74
N ARG A 173 17.75 10.19 0.35
CA ARG A 173 17.92 11.65 0.34
C ARG A 173 19.38 12.09 0.24
N LYS A 174 20.33 11.16 0.48
CA LYS A 174 21.78 11.41 0.47
C LYS A 174 22.46 11.02 -0.85
N GLY A 175 21.73 10.44 -1.79
CA GLY A 175 22.18 10.17 -3.16
C GLY A 175 21.64 11.22 -4.11
#